data_AF-A0A2E0KM79-F1
#
_entry.id   AF-A0A2E0KM79-F1
#
_cell.length_a   1.000
_cell.length_b   1.000
_cell.length_c   1.000
_cell.angle_alpha   90.00
_cell.angle_beta   90.00
_cell.angle_gamma   90.00
#
_symmetry.space_group_name_H-M   'P 1'
#
loop_
_entity.id
_entity.type
_entity.pdbx_description
1 polymer ?
#
loop_
_entity_poly.entity_id
_entity_poly.type
_entity_poly.pdbx_seq_one_letter_code
_entity_poly.pdbx_strand_id
1 'polypeptide(L)'
;MYDVLKKNNLVNNTVIIFTSDNGPWLSYGTHSGSPGIYREGKGTCWEGGNRVPAIISYPKNIKPNTIIDAPAMGIDWLPTIKEFSKSDNVKLKIDGKSLVPLLTGKTYKSPHENLFFYYKENELHAIRHKDWKYYLSHSYRSLNGNKGKSDGTPIKYEINYLNSPELYNLIKDPKEKKNVADLYPNIVKKIDKISDSISLILGNSLKGIKGNEVRPIGLIKN
;
A
#
# COMPACT_ATOMS: atom_id res chain seq x y z
N MET A 1 2.07 15.59 21.61
CA MET A 1 3.13 15.91 20.64
C MET A 1 2.90 17.26 19.95
N TYR A 2 1.80 17.44 19.20
CA TYR A 2 1.55 18.69 18.47
C TYR A 2 1.60 19.95 19.35
N ASP A 3 0.96 19.92 20.53
CA ASP A 3 0.97 21.07 21.46
C ASP A 3 2.37 21.43 21.95
N VAL A 4 3.27 20.45 22.08
CA VAL A 4 4.67 20.69 22.44
C VAL A 4 5.39 21.40 21.30
N LEU A 5 5.22 20.96 20.06
CA LEU A 5 5.78 21.67 18.89
C LEU A 5 5.23 23.10 18.80
N LYS A 6 3.93 23.29 19.09
CA LYS A 6 3.28 24.60 19.06
C LYS A 6 3.83 25.53 20.14
N LYS A 7 3.91 25.06 21.39
CA LYS A 7 4.46 25.82 22.53
C LYS A 7 5.91 26.28 22.29
N ASN A 8 6.68 25.51 21.52
CA ASN A 8 8.08 25.81 21.19
C ASN A 8 8.25 26.53 19.83
N ASN A 9 7.18 26.95 19.15
CA ASN A 9 7.22 27.62 17.85
C ASN A 9 7.89 26.79 16.72
N LEU A 10 7.83 25.45 16.81
CA LEU A 10 8.48 24.54 15.85
C LEU A 10 7.53 24.01 14.76
N VAL A 11 6.21 24.17 14.92
CA VAL A 11 5.19 23.61 14.01
C VAL A 11 5.44 23.97 12.55
N ASN A 12 5.71 25.24 12.24
CA ASN A 12 5.89 25.65 10.86
C ASN A 12 7.06 24.95 10.17
N ASN A 13 8.12 24.59 10.90
CA ASN A 13 9.29 23.92 10.33
C ASN A 13 9.36 22.42 10.66
N THR A 14 8.23 21.80 11.02
CA THR A 14 8.16 20.36 11.34
C THR A 14 7.24 19.66 10.35
N VAL A 15 7.72 18.56 9.76
CA VAL A 15 6.88 17.63 9.00
C VAL A 15 6.30 16.61 9.97
N ILE A 16 4.97 16.51 10.05
CA ILE A 16 4.27 15.53 10.89
C ILE A 16 3.53 14.58 9.95
N ILE A 17 3.86 13.29 10.01
CA ILE A 17 3.20 12.23 9.24
C ILE A 17 2.52 11.28 10.22
N PHE A 18 1.23 11.06 10.03
CA PHE A 18 0.45 10.06 10.73
C PHE A 18 -0.03 9.02 9.73
N THR A 19 0.33 7.77 9.95
CA THR A 19 -0.04 6.63 9.09
C THR A 19 -0.06 5.33 9.90
N SER A 20 -0.52 4.25 9.29
CA SER A 20 -0.31 2.88 9.78
C SER A 20 0.62 2.10 8.85
N ASP A 21 1.15 0.97 9.32
CA ASP A 21 2.01 0.05 8.56
C ASP A 21 1.19 -0.94 7.71
N ASN A 22 -0.02 -1.28 8.15
CA ASN A 22 -0.94 -2.21 7.49
C ASN A 22 -2.40 -1.96 7.91
N GLY A 23 -3.33 -2.65 7.25
CA GLY A 23 -4.72 -2.74 7.66
C GLY A 23 -4.92 -3.37 9.06
N PRO A 24 -6.16 -3.39 9.58
CA PRO A 24 -6.45 -3.88 10.93
C PRO A 24 -6.36 -5.40 11.03
N TRP A 25 -6.10 -5.89 12.25
CA TRP A 25 -6.00 -7.31 12.53
C TRP A 25 -7.36 -7.91 12.91
N LEU A 26 -8.17 -8.26 11.91
CA LEU A 26 -9.61 -8.53 12.07
C LEU A 26 -9.96 -9.62 13.10
N SER A 27 -9.07 -10.59 13.31
CA SER A 27 -9.27 -11.72 14.23
C SER A 27 -9.53 -11.33 15.69
N TYR A 28 -9.18 -10.11 16.10
CA TYR A 28 -9.30 -9.63 17.48
C TYR A 28 -10.68 -9.07 17.84
N GLY A 29 -11.67 -9.18 16.95
CA GLY A 29 -13.04 -8.74 17.22
C GLY A 29 -13.11 -7.27 17.66
N THR A 30 -13.63 -6.99 18.85
CA THR A 30 -13.76 -5.61 19.36
C THR A 30 -12.42 -4.97 19.75
N HIS A 31 -11.33 -5.73 19.79
CA HIS A 31 -9.97 -5.26 20.00
C HIS A 31 -9.21 -5.07 18.68
N SER A 32 -9.94 -5.00 17.56
CA SER A 32 -9.41 -4.73 16.22
C SER A 32 -9.79 -3.34 15.74
N GLY A 33 -9.05 -2.84 14.75
CA GLY A 33 -9.49 -1.70 13.95
C GLY A 33 -10.54 -2.12 12.90
N SER A 34 -10.97 -1.15 12.09
CA SER A 34 -11.90 -1.40 10.99
C SER A 34 -11.26 -1.07 9.64
N PRO A 35 -11.43 -1.91 8.61
CA PRO A 35 -11.02 -1.60 7.25
C PRO A 35 -12.05 -0.69 6.56
N GLY A 36 -13.09 -0.25 7.29
CA GLY A 36 -14.20 0.52 6.73
C GLY A 36 -14.96 -0.29 5.70
N ILE A 37 -15.02 0.21 4.47
CA ILE A 37 -15.70 -0.45 3.36
C ILE A 37 -14.81 -1.48 2.64
N TYR A 38 -13.50 -1.46 2.89
CA TYR A 38 -12.53 -2.21 2.11
C TYR A 38 -12.52 -3.69 2.52
N ARG A 39 -12.18 -4.55 1.56
CA ARG A 39 -12.20 -6.01 1.73
C ARG A 39 -11.01 -6.47 2.58
N GLU A 40 -11.27 -7.43 3.47
CA GLU A 40 -10.29 -8.06 4.38
C GLU A 40 -9.49 -7.07 5.25
N GLY A 41 -8.36 -7.51 5.78
CA GLY A 41 -7.52 -6.76 6.71
C GLY A 41 -6.06 -7.19 6.62
N LYS A 42 -5.29 -6.94 7.69
CA LYS A 42 -3.86 -7.28 7.81
C LYS A 42 -3.58 -8.66 7.22
N GLY A 43 -2.43 -8.80 6.56
CA GLY A 43 -1.95 -10.09 6.03
C GLY A 43 -2.67 -10.55 4.76
N THR A 44 -3.25 -9.61 4.03
CA THR A 44 -3.79 -9.80 2.69
C THR A 44 -3.41 -8.60 1.82
N CYS A 45 -3.43 -8.77 0.50
CA CYS A 45 -3.21 -7.67 -0.44
C CYS A 45 -4.52 -6.98 -0.91
N TRP A 46 -5.67 -7.32 -0.31
CA TRP A 46 -6.93 -6.60 -0.47
C TRP A 46 -6.82 -5.16 0.04
N GLU A 47 -7.69 -4.25 -0.43
CA GLU A 47 -7.62 -2.84 -0.02
C GLU A 47 -7.65 -2.70 1.51
N GLY A 48 -8.41 -3.53 2.23
CA GLY A 48 -8.48 -3.47 3.69
C GLY A 48 -7.19 -3.90 4.38
N GLY A 49 -6.30 -4.62 3.70
CA GLY A 49 -5.00 -5.05 4.22
C GLY A 49 -3.85 -4.06 4.01
N ASN A 50 -3.93 -3.19 3.01
CA ASN A 50 -2.86 -2.24 2.67
C ASN A 50 -3.26 -0.78 2.65
N ARG A 51 -4.54 -0.45 2.44
CA ARG A 51 -5.00 0.93 2.46
C ARG A 51 -5.12 1.39 3.89
N VAL A 52 -4.34 2.41 4.25
CA VAL A 52 -4.23 2.93 5.60
C VAL A 52 -4.57 4.42 5.64
N PRO A 53 -4.99 4.95 6.80
CA PRO A 53 -5.05 6.40 7.00
C PRO A 53 -3.68 7.01 6.74
N ALA A 54 -3.63 8.15 6.06
CA ALA A 54 -2.41 8.91 5.84
C ALA A 54 -2.73 10.41 5.96
N ILE A 55 -2.19 11.06 6.98
CA ILE A 55 -2.34 12.49 7.23
C ILE A 55 -0.94 13.08 7.33
N ILE A 56 -0.72 14.20 6.65
CA ILE A 56 0.54 14.93 6.73
C ILE A 56 0.27 16.41 6.98
N SER A 57 1.08 17.01 7.84
CA SER A 57 1.10 18.44 8.10
C SER A 57 2.52 18.95 7.93
N TYR A 58 2.69 19.97 7.10
CA TYR A 58 3.91 20.76 7.02
C TYR A 58 3.56 22.19 6.62
N PRO A 59 3.15 23.05 7.58
CA PRO A 59 2.51 24.33 7.28
C PRO A 59 3.32 25.31 6.43
N LYS A 60 4.66 25.20 6.45
CA LYS A 60 5.54 26.02 5.60
C LYS A 60 5.37 25.75 4.10
N ASN A 61 4.92 24.54 3.71
CA ASN A 61 4.93 24.11 2.31
C ASN A 61 3.63 23.46 1.84
N ILE A 62 2.81 22.92 2.74
CA ILE A 62 1.57 22.20 2.41
C ILE A 62 0.38 23.06 2.81
N LYS A 63 -0.53 23.29 1.86
CA LYS A 63 -1.78 24.01 2.12
C LYS A 63 -2.66 23.19 3.09
N PRO A 64 -3.15 23.77 4.19
CA PRO A 64 -4.02 23.06 5.13
C PRO A 64 -5.35 22.67 4.46
N ASN A 65 -6.03 21.68 5.05
CA ASN A 65 -7.34 21.20 4.60
C ASN A 65 -7.37 20.76 3.12
N THR A 66 -6.27 20.20 2.63
CA THR A 66 -6.17 19.65 1.28
C THR A 66 -6.48 18.15 1.31
N ILE A 67 -7.29 17.68 0.36
CA ILE A 67 -7.55 16.26 0.11
C ILE A 67 -6.81 15.86 -1.18
N ILE A 68 -6.12 14.72 -1.13
CA ILE A 68 -5.39 14.16 -2.27
C ILE A 68 -5.91 12.75 -2.50
N ASP A 69 -6.60 12.54 -3.63
CA ASP A 69 -7.14 11.23 -4.00
C ASP A 69 -6.14 10.36 -4.79
N ALA A 70 -5.03 10.96 -5.23
CA ALA A 70 -3.99 10.26 -5.97
C ALA A 70 -3.37 9.12 -5.12
N PRO A 71 -3.25 7.90 -5.66
CA PRO A 71 -2.63 6.80 -4.94
C PRO A 71 -1.17 7.07 -4.60
N ALA A 72 -0.76 6.71 -3.39
CA ALA A 72 0.62 6.70 -2.92
C ALA A 72 0.87 5.42 -2.12
N MET A 73 2.13 5.10 -1.86
CA MET A 73 2.53 3.91 -1.11
C MET A 73 3.54 4.28 -0.03
N GLY A 74 3.61 3.49 1.05
CA GLY A 74 4.51 3.78 2.17
C GLY A 74 6.00 3.95 1.78
N ILE A 75 6.43 3.30 0.69
CA ILE A 75 7.78 3.45 0.11
C ILE A 75 8.09 4.88 -0.35
N ASP A 76 7.07 5.70 -0.57
CA ASP A 76 7.19 7.08 -1.04
C ASP A 76 7.60 8.05 0.08
N TRP A 77 7.48 7.65 1.35
CA TRP A 77 7.84 8.53 2.47
C TRP A 77 9.33 8.86 2.50
N LEU A 78 10.20 7.87 2.25
CA LEU A 78 11.64 8.09 2.24
C LEU A 78 12.08 9.16 1.22
N PRO A 79 11.74 9.07 -0.09
CA PRO A 79 12.12 10.11 -1.05
C PRO A 79 11.40 11.44 -0.80
N THR A 80 10.20 11.43 -0.23
CA THR A 80 9.48 12.67 0.14
C THR A 80 10.21 13.42 1.27
N ILE A 81 10.60 12.71 2.33
CA ILE A 81 11.36 13.28 3.45
C ILE A 81 12.74 13.74 2.97
N LYS A 82 13.39 12.96 2.10
CA LYS A 82 14.65 13.35 1.44
C LYS A 82 14.50 14.71 0.74
N GLU A 83 13.45 14.90 -0.07
CA GLU A 83 13.23 16.16 -0.79
C GLU A 83 12.91 17.33 0.15
N PHE A 84 12.04 17.15 1.15
CA PHE A 84 11.74 18.21 2.12
C PHE A 84 12.96 18.62 2.95
N SER A 85 13.82 17.67 3.31
CA SER A 85 15.05 17.92 4.06
C SER A 85 16.22 18.42 3.20
N LYS A 86 16.05 18.44 1.87
CA LYS A 86 17.13 18.74 0.90
C LYS A 86 18.37 17.87 1.11
N SER A 87 18.15 16.59 1.43
CA SER A 87 19.24 15.64 1.68
C SER A 87 19.67 14.97 0.38
N ASP A 88 20.93 15.15 -0.02
CA ASP A 88 21.47 14.54 -1.24
C ASP A 88 22.26 13.24 -0.98
N ASN A 89 22.35 12.82 0.28
CA ASN A 89 23.24 11.73 0.73
C ASN A 89 22.70 10.31 0.49
N VAL A 90 21.56 10.15 -0.18
CA VAL A 90 21.02 8.82 -0.52
C VAL A 90 21.51 8.40 -1.90
N LYS A 91 22.48 7.48 -1.93
CA LYS A 91 23.11 6.94 -3.15
C LYS A 91 22.44 5.67 -3.68
N LEU A 92 21.67 4.97 -2.84
CA LEU A 92 21.00 3.73 -3.23
C LEU A 92 19.77 4.01 -4.07
N LYS A 93 19.44 3.08 -4.98
CA LYS A 93 18.18 3.11 -5.74
C LYS A 93 17.00 3.03 -4.76
N ILE A 94 16.03 3.93 -4.96
CA ILE A 94 14.79 4.02 -4.18
C ILE A 94 13.65 3.69 -5.14
N ASP A 95 12.78 2.74 -4.76
CA ASP A 95 11.64 2.35 -5.61
C ASP A 95 10.46 3.31 -5.43
N GLY A 96 10.31 3.89 -4.23
CA GLY A 96 9.36 4.97 -3.98
C GLY A 96 9.71 6.24 -4.74
N LYS A 97 8.71 7.12 -4.88
CA LYS A 97 8.83 8.40 -5.57
C LYS A 97 8.36 9.52 -4.65
N SER A 98 9.00 10.68 -4.74
CA SER A 98 8.63 11.81 -3.89
C SER A 98 7.19 12.27 -4.14
N LEU A 99 6.44 12.46 -3.06
CA LEU A 99 5.09 13.01 -3.05
C LEU A 99 5.10 14.53 -2.94
N VAL A 100 6.24 15.20 -2.82
CA VAL A 100 6.28 16.67 -2.67
C VAL A 100 5.48 17.39 -3.77
N PRO A 101 5.55 17.01 -5.06
CA PRO A 101 4.71 17.63 -6.09
C PRO A 101 3.21 17.48 -5.84
N LEU A 102 2.76 16.33 -5.33
CA LEU A 102 1.36 16.10 -4.95
C LEU A 102 0.97 16.95 -3.73
N LEU A 103 1.80 16.87 -2.68
CA LEU A 103 1.55 17.51 -1.38
C LEU A 103 1.54 19.04 -1.46
N THR A 104 2.30 19.61 -2.39
CA THR A 104 2.41 21.06 -2.62
C THR A 104 1.46 21.57 -3.71
N GLY A 105 0.61 20.70 -4.27
CA GLY A 105 -0.37 21.08 -5.30
C GLY A 105 0.21 21.38 -6.68
N LYS A 106 1.46 20.98 -6.96
CA LYS A 106 2.09 21.11 -8.29
C LYS A 106 1.55 20.09 -9.30
N THR A 107 0.97 18.99 -8.82
CA THR A 107 0.29 17.99 -9.64
C THR A 107 -0.82 17.32 -8.81
N TYR A 108 -1.78 16.71 -9.50
CA TYR A 108 -2.84 15.88 -8.91
C TYR A 108 -2.72 14.41 -9.33
N LYS A 109 -1.67 14.05 -10.07
CA LYS A 109 -1.43 12.69 -10.56
C LYS A 109 -0.45 11.96 -9.65
N SER A 110 -0.74 10.70 -9.36
CA SER A 110 0.21 9.82 -8.69
C SER A 110 1.53 9.78 -9.48
N PRO A 111 2.70 9.75 -8.81
CA PRO A 111 3.96 9.51 -9.49
C PRO A 111 4.08 8.05 -10.00
N HIS A 112 3.12 7.19 -9.65
CA HIS A 112 3.07 5.78 -10.02
C HIS A 112 1.92 5.50 -11.00
N GLU A 113 2.25 4.91 -12.15
CA GLU A 113 1.23 4.28 -12.98
C GLU A 113 0.84 2.89 -12.45
N ASN A 114 1.80 2.21 -11.79
CA ASN A 114 1.67 0.87 -11.25
C ASN A 114 2.15 0.84 -9.80
N LEU A 115 1.37 0.20 -8.94
CA LEU A 115 1.75 -0.11 -7.56
C LEU A 115 1.73 -1.64 -7.40
N PHE A 116 2.77 -2.19 -6.78
CA PHE A 116 2.97 -3.63 -6.65
C PHE A 116 2.82 -4.07 -5.20
N PHE A 117 2.05 -5.13 -4.96
CA PHE A 117 1.71 -5.60 -3.63
C PHE A 117 2.27 -6.99 -3.43
N TYR A 118 3.31 -7.06 -2.60
CA TYR A 118 4.00 -8.30 -2.26
C TYR A 118 3.61 -8.78 -0.86
N TYR A 119 3.53 -10.10 -0.69
CA TYR A 119 3.34 -10.74 0.60
C TYR A 119 4.11 -12.08 0.66
N LYS A 120 4.04 -12.81 1.79
CA LYS A 120 4.62 -14.17 1.98
C LYS A 120 5.96 -14.41 1.27
N GLU A 121 7.04 -13.76 1.72
CA GLU A 121 8.38 -13.97 1.15
C GLU A 121 8.43 -13.83 -0.39
N ASN A 122 8.16 -12.61 -0.86
CA ASN A 122 8.27 -12.20 -2.27
C ASN A 122 7.22 -12.80 -3.24
N GLU A 123 6.03 -13.13 -2.76
CA GLU A 123 4.88 -13.46 -3.60
C GLU A 123 4.23 -12.17 -4.10
N LEU A 124 4.17 -11.95 -5.43
CA LEU A 124 3.43 -10.82 -6.01
C LEU A 124 1.94 -11.16 -6.05
N HIS A 125 1.16 -10.64 -5.12
CA HIS A 125 -0.27 -10.95 -5.00
C HIS A 125 -1.14 -10.05 -5.85
N ALA A 126 -0.78 -8.77 -5.97
CA ALA A 126 -1.59 -7.81 -6.70
C ALA A 126 -0.79 -6.69 -7.37
N ILE A 127 -1.38 -6.10 -8.40
CA ILE A 127 -0.90 -4.91 -9.09
C ILE A 127 -2.06 -3.94 -9.24
N ARG A 128 -1.87 -2.71 -8.77
CA ARG A 128 -2.78 -1.62 -9.10
C ARG A 128 -2.23 -0.85 -10.29
N HIS A 129 -2.90 -0.95 -11.44
CA HIS A 129 -2.66 -0.13 -12.62
C HIS A 129 -3.74 0.95 -12.72
N LYS A 130 -3.39 2.19 -12.34
CA LYS A 130 -4.36 3.31 -12.25
C LYS A 130 -5.55 2.94 -11.34
N ASP A 131 -6.76 2.85 -11.91
CA ASP A 131 -8.00 2.54 -11.21
C ASP A 131 -8.27 1.04 -11.10
N TRP A 132 -7.47 0.22 -11.78
CA TRP A 132 -7.65 -1.23 -11.83
C TRP A 132 -6.72 -1.91 -10.85
N LYS A 133 -7.25 -2.89 -10.09
CA LYS A 133 -6.46 -3.77 -9.25
C LYS A 133 -6.60 -5.20 -9.74
N TYR A 134 -5.48 -5.77 -10.14
CA TYR A 134 -5.34 -7.12 -10.66
C TYR A 134 -4.74 -8.01 -9.57
N TYR A 135 -5.35 -9.15 -9.31
CA TYR A 135 -4.85 -10.16 -8.38
C TYR A 135 -4.36 -11.37 -9.16
N LEU A 136 -3.14 -11.82 -8.88
CA LEU A 136 -2.61 -13.08 -9.38
C LEU A 136 -3.20 -14.24 -8.57
N SER A 137 -3.17 -15.46 -9.10
CA SER A 137 -3.52 -16.66 -8.33
C SER A 137 -2.60 -16.81 -7.10
N HIS A 138 -3.18 -16.81 -5.89
CA HIS A 138 -2.46 -16.94 -4.63
C HIS A 138 -3.41 -17.40 -3.52
N SER A 139 -2.84 -17.72 -2.35
CA SER A 139 -3.62 -18.01 -1.13
C SER A 139 -3.60 -16.82 -0.18
N TYR A 140 -4.75 -16.51 0.41
CA TYR A 140 -4.91 -15.43 1.38
C TYR A 140 -5.70 -15.89 2.59
N ARG A 141 -5.47 -15.24 3.73
CA ARG A 141 -6.22 -15.52 4.96
C ARG A 141 -7.52 -14.73 4.97
N SER A 142 -8.61 -15.32 5.46
CA SER A 142 -9.89 -14.65 5.67
C SER A 142 -10.55 -15.13 6.95
N LEU A 143 -11.42 -14.31 7.53
CA LEU A 143 -12.35 -14.75 8.56
C LEU A 143 -13.60 -15.40 7.96
N ASN A 144 -13.82 -15.31 6.64
CA ASN A 144 -14.99 -15.87 5.95
C ASN A 144 -16.33 -15.45 6.60
N GLY A 145 -16.38 -14.22 7.13
CA GLY A 145 -17.56 -13.68 7.81
C GLY A 145 -17.69 -14.05 9.30
N ASN A 146 -16.79 -14.88 9.83
CA ASN A 146 -16.73 -15.18 11.26
C ASN A 146 -16.49 -13.91 12.09
N LYS A 147 -17.25 -13.75 13.16
CA LYS A 147 -17.14 -12.60 14.06
C LYS A 147 -16.13 -12.89 15.17
N GLY A 148 -15.21 -11.96 15.37
CA GLY A 148 -14.27 -12.02 16.49
C GLY A 148 -14.96 -11.84 17.85
N LYS A 149 -14.22 -12.13 18.91
CA LYS A 149 -14.69 -12.04 20.30
C LYS A 149 -14.44 -10.66 20.91
N SER A 150 -15.00 -10.41 22.09
CA SER A 150 -14.77 -9.18 22.87
C SER A 150 -13.80 -9.37 24.04
N ASP A 151 -13.09 -10.49 24.09
CA ASP A 151 -12.20 -10.90 25.19
C ASP A 151 -10.71 -10.66 24.87
N GLY A 152 -10.40 -10.00 23.75
CA GLY A 152 -9.04 -9.77 23.28
C GLY A 152 -8.33 -11.01 22.73
N THR A 153 -9.01 -12.16 22.65
CA THR A 153 -8.45 -13.40 22.11
C THR A 153 -8.74 -13.51 20.61
N PRO A 154 -7.72 -13.74 19.76
CA PRO A 154 -7.94 -13.84 18.34
C PRO A 154 -8.68 -15.13 17.96
N ILE A 155 -9.58 -15.03 16.98
CA ILE A 155 -10.12 -16.20 16.29
C ILE A 155 -9.20 -16.63 15.14
N LYS A 156 -9.30 -17.90 14.76
CA LYS A 156 -8.47 -18.48 13.70
C LYS A 156 -8.92 -17.96 12.32
N TYR A 157 -7.95 -17.60 11.48
CA TYR A 157 -8.20 -17.37 10.06
C TYR A 157 -8.27 -18.70 9.30
N GLU A 158 -9.10 -18.72 8.27
CA GLU A 158 -9.11 -19.76 7.24
C GLU A 158 -8.28 -19.31 6.04
N ILE A 159 -7.80 -20.27 5.25
CA ILE A 159 -7.02 -20.01 4.03
C ILE A 159 -7.92 -20.21 2.83
N ASN A 160 -8.11 -19.14 2.05
CA ASN A 160 -8.80 -19.16 0.77
C ASN A 160 -7.77 -19.17 -0.36
N TYR A 161 -8.21 -19.65 -1.53
CA TYR A 161 -7.40 -19.72 -2.73
C TYR A 161 -8.07 -18.95 -3.87
N LEU A 162 -7.34 -18.03 -4.45
CA LEU A 162 -7.70 -17.38 -5.71
C LEU A 162 -7.07 -18.22 -6.82
N ASN A 163 -7.87 -19.06 -7.48
CA ASN A 163 -7.36 -20.06 -8.41
C ASN A 163 -7.10 -19.50 -9.82
N SER A 164 -7.79 -18.43 -10.18
CA SER A 164 -7.58 -17.70 -11.44
C SER A 164 -7.44 -16.21 -11.15
N PRO A 165 -6.70 -15.46 -11.99
CA PRO A 165 -6.56 -14.02 -11.77
C PRO A 165 -7.91 -13.29 -11.74
N GLU A 166 -7.99 -12.26 -10.90
CA GLU A 166 -9.19 -11.42 -10.77
C GLU A 166 -8.85 -9.96 -11.06
N LEU A 167 -9.82 -9.21 -11.54
CA LEU A 167 -9.67 -7.79 -11.85
C LEU A 167 -10.82 -7.00 -11.25
N TYR A 168 -10.48 -5.91 -10.55
CA TYR A 168 -11.43 -5.01 -9.91
C TYR A 168 -11.18 -3.56 -10.33
N ASN A 169 -12.24 -2.76 -10.43
CA ASN A 169 -12.14 -1.32 -10.63
C ASN A 169 -12.37 -0.62 -9.29
N LEU A 170 -11.33 -0.03 -8.70
CA LEU A 170 -11.39 0.52 -7.34
C LEU A 170 -12.22 1.80 -7.21
N ILE A 171 -12.49 2.49 -8.32
CA ILE A 171 -13.36 3.67 -8.32
C ILE A 171 -14.83 3.25 -8.28
N LYS A 172 -15.21 2.21 -9.04
CA LYS A 172 -16.59 1.71 -9.11
C LYS A 172 -16.90 0.66 -8.05
N ASP A 173 -15.90 -0.08 -7.59
CA ASP A 173 -16.00 -1.18 -6.63
C ASP A 173 -14.82 -1.14 -5.64
N PRO A 174 -14.79 -0.16 -4.72
CA PRO A 174 -13.78 -0.10 -3.67
C PRO A 174 -13.85 -1.27 -2.68
N LYS A 175 -14.93 -2.05 -2.71
CA LYS A 175 -15.14 -3.22 -1.85
C LYS A 175 -14.62 -4.51 -2.48
N GLU A 176 -14.13 -4.46 -3.73
CA GLU A 176 -13.53 -5.59 -4.45
C GLU A 176 -14.46 -6.82 -4.43
N LYS A 177 -15.74 -6.60 -4.76
CA LYS A 177 -16.81 -7.61 -4.74
C LYS A 177 -17.12 -8.20 -6.10
N LYS A 178 -16.92 -7.45 -7.18
CA LYS A 178 -17.25 -7.88 -8.54
C LYS A 178 -15.98 -8.04 -9.36
N ASN A 179 -15.52 -9.28 -9.50
CA ASN A 179 -14.50 -9.61 -10.48
C ASN A 179 -15.03 -9.33 -11.89
N VAL A 180 -14.27 -8.54 -12.66
CA VAL A 180 -14.60 -8.15 -14.04
C VAL A 180 -13.52 -8.55 -15.05
N ALA A 181 -12.65 -9.50 -14.70
CA ALA A 181 -11.56 -9.95 -15.58
C ALA A 181 -12.05 -10.35 -16.98
N ASP A 182 -13.11 -11.15 -17.06
CA ASP A 182 -13.69 -11.63 -18.32
C ASP A 182 -14.30 -10.52 -19.18
N LEU A 183 -14.73 -9.42 -18.55
CA LEU A 183 -15.30 -8.26 -19.24
C LEU A 183 -14.23 -7.34 -19.81
N TYR A 184 -12.99 -7.41 -19.30
CA TYR A 184 -11.89 -6.54 -19.70
C TYR A 184 -10.60 -7.33 -19.99
N PRO A 185 -10.62 -8.30 -20.93
CA PRO A 185 -9.48 -9.18 -21.20
C PRO A 185 -8.23 -8.42 -21.68
N ASN A 186 -8.42 -7.30 -22.39
CA ASN A 186 -7.31 -6.45 -22.84
C ASN A 186 -6.59 -5.76 -21.66
N ILE A 187 -7.33 -5.40 -20.60
CA ILE A 187 -6.75 -4.81 -19.38
C ILE A 187 -6.00 -5.88 -18.61
N VAL A 188 -6.60 -7.06 -18.45
CA VAL A 188 -5.96 -8.23 -17.84
C VAL A 188 -4.63 -8.53 -18.55
N LYS A 189 -4.65 -8.73 -19.87
CA LYS A 189 -3.44 -9.01 -20.66
C LYS A 189 -2.36 -7.94 -20.52
N LYS A 190 -2.76 -6.67 -20.40
CA LYS A 190 -1.81 -5.58 -20.18
C LYS A 190 -1.15 -5.67 -18.80
N ILE A 191 -1.94 -5.83 -17.75
CA ILE A 191 -1.43 -5.88 -16.38
C ILE A 191 -0.64 -7.17 -16.14
N ASP A 192 -1.01 -8.27 -16.77
CA ASP A 192 -0.28 -9.53 -16.69
C ASP A 192 1.13 -9.40 -17.30
N LYS A 193 1.28 -8.72 -18.44
CA LYS A 193 2.61 -8.36 -18.99
C LYS A 193 3.42 -7.46 -18.05
N ILE A 194 2.76 -6.53 -17.36
CA ILE A 194 3.41 -5.70 -16.32
C ILE A 194 3.87 -6.60 -15.17
N SER A 195 3.06 -7.59 -14.78
CA SER A 195 3.41 -8.59 -13.78
C SER A 195 4.63 -9.41 -14.18
N ASP A 196 4.71 -9.86 -15.42
CA ASP A 196 5.88 -10.61 -15.91
C ASP A 196 7.14 -9.73 -15.86
N SER A 197 7.02 -8.50 -16.33
CA SER A 197 8.13 -7.54 -16.34
C SER A 197 8.65 -7.24 -14.95
N ILE A 198 7.77 -6.95 -13.98
CA ILE A 198 8.20 -6.66 -12.60
C ILE A 198 8.70 -7.91 -11.89
N SER A 199 8.20 -9.10 -12.21
CA SER A 199 8.68 -10.36 -11.64
C SER A 199 10.15 -10.61 -12.01
N LEU A 200 10.58 -10.23 -13.22
CA LEU A 200 11.99 -10.33 -13.61
C LEU A 200 12.89 -9.36 -12.82
N ILE A 201 12.33 -8.24 -12.35
CA ILE A 201 13.06 -7.19 -11.62
C ILE A 201 13.09 -7.50 -10.12
N LEU A 202 11.92 -7.56 -9.49
CA LEU A 202 11.75 -7.70 -8.04
C LEU A 202 11.50 -9.13 -7.58
N GLY A 203 11.37 -10.08 -8.50
CA GLY A 203 11.04 -11.46 -8.19
C GLY A 203 9.54 -11.68 -8.03
N ASN A 204 9.18 -12.96 -7.98
CA ASN A 204 7.84 -13.46 -7.71
C ASN A 204 7.94 -14.95 -7.36
N SER A 205 7.89 -15.27 -6.07
CA SER A 205 8.02 -16.65 -5.58
C SER A 205 6.84 -17.54 -5.99
N LEU A 206 5.65 -16.98 -6.25
CA LEU A 206 4.52 -17.73 -6.84
C LEU A 206 4.85 -18.35 -8.20
N LYS A 207 5.78 -17.73 -8.94
CA LYS A 207 6.26 -18.19 -10.25
C LYS A 207 7.67 -18.80 -10.17
N GLY A 208 8.25 -18.94 -8.98
CA GLY A 208 9.64 -19.40 -8.81
C GLY A 208 10.70 -18.42 -9.35
N ILE A 209 10.37 -17.14 -9.51
CA ILE A 209 11.26 -16.12 -10.10
C ILE A 209 11.97 -15.35 -8.97
N LYS A 210 13.30 -15.29 -8.98
CA LYS A 210 14.09 -14.59 -7.95
C LYS A 210 14.14 -13.07 -8.12
N GLY A 211 14.09 -12.56 -9.35
CA GLY A 211 14.31 -11.14 -9.66
C GLY A 211 15.79 -10.76 -9.70
N ASN A 212 16.19 -9.94 -10.66
CA ASN A 212 17.58 -9.51 -10.85
C ASN A 212 17.97 -8.29 -10.00
N GLU A 213 17.01 -7.59 -9.42
CA GLU A 213 17.22 -6.40 -8.57
C GLU A 213 16.80 -6.62 -7.11
N VAL A 214 16.54 -7.86 -6.68
CA VAL A 214 16.27 -8.15 -5.26
C VAL A 214 17.51 -7.86 -4.45
N ARG A 215 17.40 -6.86 -3.57
CA ARG A 215 18.51 -6.37 -2.74
C ARG A 215 18.59 -7.20 -1.46
N PRO A 216 19.79 -7.46 -0.93
CA PRO A 216 19.93 -8.12 0.36
C PRO A 216 19.32 -7.27 1.48
N ILE A 217 18.97 -7.91 2.59
CA ILE A 217 18.53 -7.22 3.80
C ILE A 217 19.64 -6.24 4.22
N GLY A 218 19.27 -4.99 4.47
CA GLY A 218 20.20 -3.98 4.98
C GLY A 218 20.65 -4.36 6.39
N LEU A 219 21.95 -4.53 6.59
CA LEU A 219 22.55 -4.76 7.90
C LEU A 219 23.38 -3.54 8.29
N ILE A 220 23.13 -3.01 9.49
CA ILE A 220 24.02 -2.04 10.11
C ILE A 220 25.08 -2.86 10.85
N LYS A 221 26.34 -2.77 10.42
CA LYS A 221 27.46 -3.30 11.20
C LYS A 221 27.68 -2.36 12.37
N ASN A 222 27.35 -2.81 13.57
CA ASN A 222 27.74 -2.16 14.81
C ASN A 222 29.19 -2.50 15.15
#